data_AF-A0A6L8U0B2-F1
#
_entry.id   AF-A0A6L8U0B2-F1
#
_cell.length_a   1.000
_cell.length_b   1.000
_cell.length_c   1.000
_cell.angle_alpha   90.00
_cell.angle_beta   90.00
_cell.angle_gamma   90.00
#
_symmetry.space_group_name_H-M   'P 1'
#
loop_
_entity.id
_entity.type
_entity.pdbx_description
1 polymer ?
#
loop_
_entity_poly.entity_id
_entity_poly.type
_entity_poly.pdbx_seq_one_letter_code
_entity_poly.pdbx_strand_id
1 'polypeptide(L)'
;ELDSTFSGMVMLGFHAMMGTPDGVLHHTQNSRSENRYWYNGVESGELVQNALIAGHYNVPFIMVTGDDATCREARHFFGDDLVTVSTKKGLSREAAVLYPFEETRKALYEGAKRAVSLITKCKPYRIEMPVKVKMQQLKTDPGSGLQEPVTFEWISEDAIHILNPK
;
A
#
# COMPACT_ATOMS: atom_id res chain seq x y z
N GLU A 1 12.48 14.15 -1.46
CA GLU A 1 12.18 13.03 -0.55
C GLU A 1 11.07 13.45 0.40
N LEU A 2 10.43 12.51 1.10
CA LEU A 2 9.42 12.82 2.11
C LEU A 2 10.12 13.20 3.43
N ASP A 3 9.64 14.24 4.10
CA ASP A 3 10.10 14.66 5.42
C ASP A 3 8.97 15.27 6.26
N SER A 4 9.29 15.80 7.44
CA SER A 4 8.31 16.37 8.38
C SER A 4 7.74 17.73 7.97
N THR A 5 8.18 18.32 6.85
CA THR A 5 7.64 19.59 6.34
C THR A 5 6.36 19.41 5.52
N PHE A 6 6.03 18.17 5.14
CA PHE A 6 4.83 17.85 4.38
C PHE A 6 3.58 17.82 5.26
N SER A 7 2.48 18.41 4.78
CA SER A 7 1.21 18.41 5.53
C SER A 7 0.46 17.08 5.47
N GLY A 8 0.65 16.30 4.41
CA GLY A 8 -0.03 15.02 4.22
C GLY A 8 0.48 14.28 2.97
N MET A 9 0.24 12.97 2.92
CA MET A 9 0.64 12.10 1.82
C MET A 9 -0.59 11.64 1.02
N VAL A 10 -0.45 11.65 -0.30
CA VAL A 10 -1.42 11.11 -1.25
C VAL A 10 -0.77 9.97 -2.05
N MET A 11 -1.45 8.82 -2.10
CA MET A 11 -1.06 7.66 -2.90
C MET A 11 -1.91 7.61 -4.18
N LEU A 12 -1.38 8.15 -5.28
CA LEU A 12 -2.09 8.27 -6.55
C LEU A 12 -1.81 7.05 -7.45
N GLY A 13 -2.86 6.39 -7.95
CA GLY A 13 -2.74 5.28 -8.90
C GLY A 13 -2.21 3.97 -8.32
N PHE A 14 -2.44 3.72 -7.03
CA PHE A 14 -1.99 2.51 -6.35
C PHE A 14 -2.82 1.26 -6.68
N HIS A 15 -2.31 0.12 -6.26
CA HIS A 15 -2.94 -1.20 -6.33
C HIS A 15 -2.94 -1.89 -4.95
N ALA A 16 -3.73 -2.94 -4.81
CA ALA A 16 -3.76 -3.77 -3.62
C ALA A 16 -2.51 -4.66 -3.48
N MET A 17 -2.27 -5.14 -2.26
CA MET A 17 -1.18 -6.04 -1.90
C MET A 17 -1.25 -7.39 -2.60
N MET A 18 -0.11 -8.07 -2.69
CA MET A 18 0.01 -9.39 -3.33
C MET A 18 -1.04 -10.40 -2.81
N GLY A 19 -1.69 -11.11 -3.74
CA GLY A 19 -2.72 -12.11 -3.45
C GLY A 19 -4.12 -11.56 -3.19
N THR A 20 -4.34 -10.24 -3.28
CA THR A 20 -5.67 -9.65 -3.08
C THR A 20 -6.66 -10.10 -4.17
N PRO A 21 -7.78 -10.76 -3.83
CA PRO A 21 -8.61 -11.47 -4.80
C PRO A 21 -9.03 -10.71 -6.05
N ASP A 22 -9.67 -9.57 -6.00
CA ASP A 22 -10.14 -8.80 -7.16
C ASP A 22 -9.20 -7.62 -7.48
N GLY A 23 -7.96 -7.66 -7.01
CA GLY A 23 -7.00 -6.56 -7.17
C GLY A 23 -6.32 -6.57 -8.54
N VAL A 24 -6.52 -5.53 -9.36
CA VAL A 24 -5.82 -5.43 -10.65
C VAL A 24 -4.37 -5.02 -10.45
N LEU A 25 -3.46 -5.76 -11.07
CA LEU A 25 -2.01 -5.69 -10.95
C LEU A 25 -1.52 -5.84 -9.51
N HIS A 26 -2.25 -6.55 -8.65
CA HIS A 26 -1.86 -6.72 -7.26
C HIS A 26 -0.46 -7.33 -7.15
N HIS A 27 0.35 -6.71 -6.30
CA HIS A 27 1.67 -7.16 -5.88
C HIS A 27 2.13 -6.30 -4.71
N THR A 28 3.25 -6.70 -4.10
CA THR A 28 3.95 -5.87 -3.12
C THR A 28 5.41 -5.81 -3.56
N GLN A 29 5.98 -4.62 -3.80
CA GLN A 29 7.36 -4.36 -4.21
C GLN A 29 7.79 -4.96 -5.56
N ASN A 30 7.85 -6.28 -5.69
CA ASN A 30 8.29 -6.95 -6.92
C ASN A 30 7.26 -7.98 -7.36
N SER A 31 6.59 -7.69 -8.47
CA SER A 31 5.57 -8.55 -9.07
C SER A 31 6.14 -9.83 -9.70
N ARG A 32 7.42 -9.84 -10.09
CA ARG A 32 8.07 -11.01 -10.73
C ARG A 32 8.35 -12.12 -9.73
N SER A 33 8.65 -11.75 -8.49
CA SER A 33 8.94 -12.67 -7.40
C SER A 33 7.78 -12.77 -6.40
N GLU A 34 6.61 -12.23 -6.76
CA GLU A 34 5.36 -12.26 -5.98
C GLU A 34 5.57 -11.99 -4.49
N ASN A 35 6.30 -10.90 -4.18
CA ASN A 35 6.70 -10.69 -2.80
C ASN A 35 5.48 -10.48 -1.90
N ARG A 36 5.58 -11.00 -0.68
CA ARG A 36 4.63 -10.78 0.42
C ARG A 36 5.39 -10.31 1.64
N TYR A 37 4.81 -9.38 2.39
CA TYR A 37 5.44 -8.80 3.57
C TYR A 37 4.49 -8.89 4.77
N TRP A 38 5.06 -9.09 5.95
CA TRP A 38 4.34 -9.03 7.21
C TRP A 38 5.09 -8.16 8.20
N TYR A 39 4.33 -7.35 8.94
CA TYR A 39 4.80 -6.50 10.03
C TYR A 39 4.11 -6.95 11.32
N ASN A 40 4.88 -7.46 12.28
CA ASN A 40 4.34 -8.10 13.50
C ASN A 40 3.25 -9.16 13.21
N GLY A 41 3.45 -9.94 12.14
CA GLY A 41 2.55 -11.03 11.75
C GLY A 41 1.34 -10.59 10.91
N VAL A 42 1.10 -9.29 10.73
CA VAL A 42 0.03 -8.78 9.86
C VAL A 42 0.56 -8.62 8.44
N GLU A 43 -0.07 -9.32 7.48
CA GLU A 43 0.30 -9.18 6.07
C GLU A 43 0.01 -7.77 5.59
N SER A 44 0.89 -7.19 4.78
CA SER A 44 0.83 -5.78 4.44
C SER A 44 1.43 -5.52 3.06
N GLY A 45 0.76 -4.66 2.30
CA GLY A 45 1.23 -4.16 1.01
C GLY A 45 2.02 -2.87 1.10
N GLU A 46 2.19 -2.26 -0.08
CA GLU A 46 2.88 -0.99 -0.25
C GLU A 46 2.13 0.17 0.41
N LEU A 47 0.81 0.07 0.59
CA LEU A 47 0.05 1.11 1.29
C LEU A 47 0.54 1.25 2.73
N VAL A 48 0.67 0.13 3.44
CA VAL A 48 1.17 0.11 4.81
C VAL A 48 2.63 0.55 4.85
N GLN A 49 3.47 0.09 3.93
CA GLN A 49 4.89 0.47 3.86
C GLN A 49 5.08 1.98 3.73
N ASN A 50 4.41 2.59 2.76
CA ASN A 50 4.49 4.03 2.54
C ASN A 50 3.84 4.81 3.70
N ALA A 51 2.73 4.32 4.26
CA ALA A 51 2.07 4.96 5.40
C ALA A 51 2.93 4.92 6.68
N LEU A 52 3.69 3.85 6.92
CA LEU A 52 4.64 3.75 8.02
C LEU A 52 5.79 4.75 7.87
N ILE A 53 6.34 4.87 6.66
CA ILE A 53 7.39 5.86 6.36
C ILE A 53 6.86 7.29 6.57
N ALA A 54 5.66 7.61 6.09
CA ALA A 54 5.03 8.91 6.36
C ALA A 54 4.75 9.12 7.86
N GLY A 55 4.30 8.07 8.54
CA GLY A 55 4.10 8.04 9.98
C GLY A 55 5.34 8.40 10.78
N HIS A 56 6.52 7.94 10.35
CA HIS A 56 7.81 8.30 10.94
C HIS A 56 8.00 9.82 10.99
N TYR A 57 7.68 10.51 9.89
CA TYR A 57 7.79 11.97 9.77
C TYR A 57 6.61 12.74 10.37
N ASN A 58 5.67 12.09 11.05
CA ASN A 58 4.39 12.67 11.50
C ASN A 58 3.50 13.18 10.35
N VAL A 59 3.67 12.65 9.14
CA VAL A 59 2.87 13.04 7.98
C VAL A 59 1.64 12.12 7.90
N PRO A 60 0.41 12.66 7.96
CA PRO A 60 -0.79 11.84 7.83
C PRO A 60 -0.99 11.34 6.39
N PHE A 61 -1.46 10.10 6.26
CA PHE A 61 -1.92 9.55 4.99
C PHE A 61 -3.37 9.95 4.77
N ILE A 62 -3.63 10.81 3.77
CA ILE A 62 -4.91 11.52 3.66
C ILE A 62 -5.76 11.04 2.50
N MET A 63 -5.14 10.42 1.49
CA MET A 63 -5.86 9.96 0.31
C MET A 63 -5.14 8.85 -0.43
N VAL A 64 -5.90 7.87 -0.89
CA VAL A 64 -5.46 6.91 -1.91
C VAL A 64 -6.42 6.84 -3.07
N THR A 65 -5.86 6.52 -4.23
CA THR A 65 -6.63 6.23 -5.43
C THR A 65 -6.10 4.97 -6.08
N GLY A 66 -6.98 4.18 -6.68
CA GLY A 66 -6.61 2.89 -7.25
C GLY A 66 -7.84 2.18 -7.80
N ASP A 67 -7.87 0.86 -7.61
CA ASP A 67 -9.08 0.06 -7.81
C ASP A 67 -9.92 -0.08 -6.52
N ASP A 68 -11.06 -0.75 -6.63
CA ASP A 68 -11.93 -1.05 -5.50
C ASP A 68 -11.19 -1.81 -4.39
N ALA A 69 -10.31 -2.74 -4.76
CA ALA A 69 -9.51 -3.52 -3.81
C ALA A 69 -8.53 -2.66 -3.02
N THR A 70 -7.83 -1.74 -3.69
CA THR A 70 -6.93 -0.74 -3.08
C THR A 70 -7.68 0.12 -2.07
N CYS A 71 -8.87 0.60 -2.44
CA CYS A 71 -9.69 1.42 -1.55
C CYS A 71 -10.18 0.64 -0.33
N ARG A 72 -10.46 -0.66 -0.50
CA ARG A 72 -10.91 -1.54 0.57
C ARG A 72 -9.77 -1.91 1.51
N GLU A 73 -8.57 -2.19 0.99
CA GLU A 73 -7.35 -2.39 1.77
C GLU A 73 -7.02 -1.14 2.59
N ALA A 74 -7.08 0.04 1.98
CA ALA A 74 -6.79 1.27 2.69
C ALA A 74 -7.74 1.52 3.86
N ARG A 75 -9.05 1.31 3.68
CA ARG A 75 -10.01 1.41 4.80
C ARG A 75 -9.74 0.37 5.89
N HIS A 76 -9.36 -0.84 5.51
CA HIS A 76 -9.04 -1.91 6.46
C HIS A 76 -7.89 -1.52 7.41
N PHE A 77 -6.81 -0.91 6.88
CA PHE A 77 -5.66 -0.53 7.68
C PHE A 77 -5.79 0.83 8.38
N PHE A 78 -6.42 1.80 7.72
CA PHE A 78 -6.32 3.21 8.10
C PHE A 78 -7.66 3.83 8.53
N GLY A 79 -8.76 3.06 8.51
CA GLY A 79 -10.09 3.53 8.88
C GLY A 79 -10.79 4.35 7.79
N ASP A 80 -11.85 5.08 8.16
CA ASP A 80 -12.69 5.85 7.23
C ASP A 80 -12.38 7.36 7.19
N ASP A 81 -11.41 7.82 7.98
CA ASP A 81 -11.02 9.24 8.02
C ASP A 81 -10.24 9.66 6.76
N LEU A 82 -9.48 8.76 6.13
CA LEU A 82 -8.85 9.04 4.83
C LEU A 82 -9.86 9.01 3.69
N VAL A 83 -9.54 9.72 2.62
CA VAL A 83 -10.32 9.66 1.39
C VAL A 83 -9.80 8.53 0.50
N THR A 84 -10.73 7.74 -0.04
CA THR A 84 -10.42 6.74 -1.07
C THR A 84 -11.19 7.08 -2.34
N VAL A 85 -10.54 6.98 -3.50
CA VAL A 85 -11.19 7.17 -4.81
C VAL A 85 -10.88 5.98 -5.69
N SER A 86 -11.88 5.16 -5.96
CA SER A 86 -11.76 4.08 -6.93
C SER A 86 -11.93 4.64 -8.35
N THR A 87 -11.05 4.22 -9.24
CA THR A 87 -11.00 4.65 -10.65
C THR A 87 -11.31 3.50 -11.61
N LYS A 88 -11.37 2.27 -11.07
CA LYS A 88 -11.55 1.03 -11.81
C LYS A 88 -11.98 -0.08 -10.86
N LYS A 89 -12.70 -1.06 -11.38
CA LYS A 89 -13.00 -2.31 -10.69
C LYS A 89 -12.11 -3.41 -11.24
N GLY A 90 -11.28 -4.01 -10.40
CA GLY A 90 -10.53 -5.20 -10.80
C GLY A 90 -11.45 -6.41 -10.97
N LEU A 91 -11.14 -7.25 -11.96
CA LEU A 91 -11.81 -8.53 -12.24
C LEU A 91 -10.88 -9.71 -11.98
N SER A 92 -9.59 -9.50 -12.23
CA SER A 92 -8.50 -10.41 -11.93
C SER A 92 -7.19 -9.61 -11.83
N ARG A 93 -6.07 -10.29 -11.60
CA ARG A 93 -4.75 -9.65 -11.58
C ARG A 93 -4.44 -8.87 -12.86
N GLU A 94 -4.94 -9.29 -14.02
CA GLU A 94 -4.60 -8.68 -15.30
C GLU A 94 -5.80 -8.10 -16.06
N ALA A 95 -6.97 -8.03 -15.42
CA ALA A 95 -8.19 -7.51 -16.03
C ALA A 95 -8.95 -6.57 -15.08
N ALA A 96 -9.47 -5.47 -15.63
CA ALA A 96 -10.30 -4.52 -14.91
C ALA A 96 -11.34 -3.86 -15.82
N VAL A 97 -12.42 -3.37 -15.22
CA VAL A 97 -13.37 -2.44 -15.82
C VAL A 97 -12.98 -1.03 -15.39
N LEU A 98 -12.61 -0.19 -16.35
CA LEU A 98 -12.33 1.22 -16.08
C LEU A 98 -13.64 1.98 -15.91
N TYR A 99 -13.68 2.90 -14.95
CA TYR A 99 -14.79 3.83 -14.83
C TYR A 99 -14.66 4.94 -15.90
N PRO A 100 -15.78 5.59 -16.31
CA PRO A 100 -15.74 6.65 -17.31
C PRO A 100 -14.76 7.77 -16.93
N PHE A 101 -14.02 8.27 -17.92
CA PHE A 101 -12.97 9.27 -17.69
C PHE A 101 -13.48 10.56 -17.05
N GLU A 102 -14.65 11.03 -17.46
CA GLU A 102 -15.25 12.27 -16.93
C GLU A 102 -15.61 12.12 -15.45
N GLU A 103 -16.27 11.00 -15.11
CA GLU A 103 -16.63 10.67 -13.73
C GLU A 103 -15.39 10.49 -12.85
N THR A 104 -14.40 9.75 -13.34
CA THR A 104 -13.15 9.50 -12.62
C THR A 104 -12.38 10.78 -12.38
N ARG A 105 -12.27 11.66 -13.38
CA ARG A 105 -11.58 12.97 -13.25
C ARG A 105 -12.27 13.83 -12.20
N LYS A 106 -13.60 13.91 -12.23
CA LYS A 106 -14.39 14.64 -11.24
C LYS A 106 -14.21 14.05 -9.83
N ALA A 107 -14.28 12.73 -9.69
CA ALA A 107 -14.12 12.04 -8.42
C ALA A 107 -12.71 12.24 -7.81
N LEU A 108 -11.66 12.21 -8.64
CA LEU A 108 -10.29 12.49 -8.20
C LEU A 108 -10.15 13.93 -7.70
N TYR A 109 -10.71 14.90 -8.42
CA TYR A 109 -10.67 16.32 -8.03
C TYR A 109 -11.41 16.56 -6.69
N GLU A 110 -12.66 16.10 -6.58
CA GLU A 110 -13.45 16.24 -5.35
C GLU A 110 -12.85 15.45 -4.19
N GLY A 111 -12.29 14.28 -4.46
CA GLY A 111 -11.57 13.46 -3.48
C GLY A 111 -10.37 14.20 -2.90
N ALA A 112 -9.52 14.80 -3.75
CA ALA A 112 -8.37 15.58 -3.30
C ALA A 112 -8.78 16.79 -2.47
N LYS A 113 -9.80 17.54 -2.93
CA LYS A 113 -10.35 18.68 -2.18
C LYS A 113 -10.87 18.25 -0.81
N ARG A 114 -11.60 17.13 -0.74
CA ARG A 114 -12.10 16.56 0.52
C ARG A 114 -10.96 16.10 1.43
N ALA A 115 -9.94 15.43 0.89
CA ALA A 115 -8.80 14.94 1.67
C ALA A 115 -8.08 16.09 2.38
N VAL A 116 -7.82 17.20 1.66
CA VAL A 116 -7.22 18.40 2.26
C VAL A 116 -8.12 19.00 3.33
N SER A 117 -9.45 19.05 3.12
CA SER A 117 -10.38 19.58 4.12
C SER A 117 -10.49 18.72 5.41
N LEU A 118 -10.15 17.43 5.32
CA LEU A 118 -10.22 16.46 6.41
C LEU A 118 -8.83 16.12 6.99
N ILE A 119 -7.78 16.84 6.57
CA ILE A 119 -6.40 16.52 6.93
C ILE A 119 -6.18 16.47 8.45
N THR A 120 -6.88 17.31 9.21
CA THR A 120 -6.79 17.37 10.68
C THR A 120 -7.45 16.19 11.38
N LYS A 121 -8.29 15.41 10.69
CA LYS A 121 -8.87 14.16 11.20
C LYS A 121 -7.97 12.96 10.94
N CYS A 122 -7.20 12.99 9.86
CA CYS A 122 -6.28 11.93 9.49
C CYS A 122 -5.09 11.92 10.47
N LYS A 123 -4.82 10.76 11.09
CA LYS A 123 -3.67 10.57 11.97
C LYS A 123 -2.52 9.91 11.21
N PRO A 124 -1.25 10.27 11.49
CA PRO A 124 -0.11 9.52 10.98
C PRO A 124 -0.22 8.05 11.39
N TYR A 125 -0.08 7.14 10.42
CA TYR A 125 -0.17 5.70 10.68
C TYR A 125 1.13 5.19 11.29
N ARG A 126 1.04 4.52 12.44
CA ARG A 126 2.19 4.02 13.19
C ARG A 126 1.89 2.64 13.76
N ILE A 127 2.94 1.83 13.86
CA ILE A 127 2.96 0.59 14.63
C ILE A 127 4.04 0.70 15.71
N GLU A 128 3.99 -0.19 16.69
CA GLU A 128 5.02 -0.30 17.71
C GLU A 128 6.35 -0.74 17.10
N MET A 129 7.44 -0.08 17.52
CA MET A 129 8.81 -0.38 17.11
C MET A 129 9.62 -0.86 18.32
N PRO A 130 10.60 -1.77 18.14
CA PRO A 130 11.01 -2.36 16.86
C PRO A 130 9.96 -3.35 16.31
N VAL A 131 9.90 -3.50 14.98
CA VAL A 131 8.94 -4.39 14.30
C VAL A 131 9.63 -5.64 13.79
N LYS A 132 8.99 -6.81 14.00
CA LYS A 132 9.38 -8.05 13.31
C LYS A 132 8.89 -7.99 11.87
N VAL A 133 9.82 -7.98 10.93
CA VAL A 133 9.52 -8.06 9.50
C VAL A 133 9.71 -9.49 9.02
N LYS A 134 8.74 -9.97 8.25
CA LYS A 134 8.86 -11.20 7.46
C LYS A 134 8.61 -10.84 6.01
N MET A 135 9.42 -11.37 5.11
CA MET A 135 9.26 -11.23 3.67
C MET A 135 9.34 -12.61 3.02
N GLN A 136 8.43 -12.88 2.09
CA GLN A 136 8.43 -14.08 1.28
C GLN A 136 8.51 -13.69 -0.18
N GLN A 137 9.31 -14.41 -0.96
CA GLN A 137 9.38 -14.27 -2.41
C GLN A 137 9.49 -15.63 -3.08
N LEU A 138 8.97 -15.74 -4.31
CA LEU A 138 9.22 -16.87 -5.17
C LEU A 138 10.63 -16.78 -5.77
N LYS A 139 11.42 -17.84 -5.62
CA LYS A 139 12.68 -18.02 -6.34
C LYS A 139 12.53 -19.17 -7.33
N THR A 140 13.00 -18.93 -8.55
CA THR A 140 13.12 -19.98 -9.55
C THR A 140 14.40 -20.77 -9.29
N ASP A 141 14.26 -22.07 -9.10
CA ASP A 141 15.39 -22.98 -9.06
C ASP A 141 16.04 -23.09 -10.46
N PRO A 142 17.33 -22.77 -10.62
CA PRO A 142 17.98 -22.75 -11.94
C PRO A 142 18.02 -24.12 -12.64
N GLY A 143 17.96 -25.23 -11.88
CA GLY A 143 18.04 -26.59 -12.42
C GLY A 143 16.70 -27.12 -12.91
N SER A 144 15.66 -26.95 -12.10
CA SER A 144 14.31 -27.51 -12.34
C SER A 144 13.33 -26.51 -12.96
N GLY A 145 13.60 -25.21 -12.87
CA GLY A 145 12.67 -24.15 -13.29
C GLY A 145 11.45 -24.00 -12.37
N LEU A 146 11.36 -24.79 -11.29
CA LEU A 146 10.29 -24.71 -10.30
C LEU A 146 10.43 -23.43 -9.48
N GLN A 147 9.28 -22.82 -9.13
CA GLN A 147 9.23 -21.68 -8.25
C GLN A 147 8.89 -22.13 -6.84
N GLU A 148 9.75 -21.78 -5.88
CA GLU A 148 9.55 -22.10 -4.47
C GLU A 148 9.55 -20.83 -3.62
N PRO A 149 8.68 -20.75 -2.59
CA PRO A 149 8.65 -19.62 -1.68
C PRO A 149 9.85 -19.67 -0.72
N VAL A 150 10.66 -18.61 -0.72
CA VAL A 150 11.76 -18.41 0.22
C VAL A 150 11.40 -17.28 1.18
N THR A 151 11.61 -17.51 2.48
CA THR A 151 11.24 -16.57 3.54
C THR A 151 12.49 -15.97 4.18
N PHE A 152 12.41 -14.67 4.46
CA PHE A 152 13.42 -13.85 5.14
C PHE A 152 12.77 -13.18 6.32
N GLU A 153 13.47 -13.10 7.46
CA GLU A 153 13.00 -12.40 8.65
C GLU A 153 14.09 -11.50 9.19
N TRP A 154 13.71 -10.31 9.66
CA TRP A 154 14.60 -9.38 10.34
C TRP A 154 13.81 -8.52 11.33
N ILE A 155 14.54 -7.81 12.20
CA ILE A 155 13.98 -6.77 13.06
C ILE A 155 14.31 -5.41 12.43
N SER A 156 13.31 -4.55 12.33
CA SER A 156 13.51 -3.17 11.92
C SER A 156 13.29 -2.24 13.11
N GLU A 157 14.31 -1.46 13.44
CA GLU A 157 14.30 -0.52 14.57
C GLU A 157 13.43 0.71 14.30
N ASP A 158 13.15 1.02 13.03
CA ASP A 158 12.38 2.17 12.61
C ASP A 158 11.63 1.90 11.30
N ALA A 159 10.67 2.77 10.97
CA ALA A 159 9.89 2.62 9.75
C ALA A 159 10.67 2.96 8.46
N ILE A 160 11.75 3.76 8.53
CA ILE A 160 12.47 4.22 7.34
C ILE A 160 13.36 3.11 6.76
N HIS A 161 13.80 2.15 7.58
CA HIS A 161 14.59 0.99 7.16
C HIS A 161 13.75 -0.29 7.07
N ILE A 162 12.41 -0.19 7.04
CA ILE A 162 11.53 -1.36 7.11
C ILE A 162 11.64 -2.30 5.89
N LEU A 163 12.15 -1.80 4.76
CA LEU A 163 12.35 -2.56 3.52
C LEU A 163 13.78 -3.03 3.31
N ASN A 164 14.75 -2.46 4.04
CA ASN A 164 16.17 -2.70 3.85
C ASN A 164 16.79 -3.09 5.20
N PRO A 165 16.96 -4.39 5.49
CA PRO A 165 17.70 -4.81 6.68
C PRO A 165 19.12 -4.22 6.62
N LYS A 166 19.50 -3.49 7.67
CA LYS A 166 20.89 -3.10 7.90
C LYS A 166 21.69 -4.26 8.46
#